data_AF-A0A5S4T941-F1
#
_entry.id   AF-A0A5S4T941-F1
#
_cell.length_a   1.000
_cell.length_b   1.000
_cell.length_c   1.000
_cell.angle_alpha   90.00
_cell.angle_beta   90.00
_cell.angle_gamma   90.00
#
_symmetry.space_group_name_H-M   'P 1'
#
loop_
_entity.id
_entity.type
_entity.pdbx_description
1 polymer ?
#
loop_
_entity_poly.entity_id
_entity_poly.type
_entity_poly.pdbx_seq_one_letter_code
_entity_poly.pdbx_strand_id
1 'polypeptide(L)'
;LFDILHGDFGTSYQSINQSVTRLISQRLGVSVHLGIQALVVGISSGLFVGAVSARNKNNKIDAILSVISTLGISVPAFIIGLLLLDYFGFKWALLPLSGWGTFGQTILPTLALAIPVFAQVTRFFRSEMIETLNSDYIQLARAKGLTKRQVT
;
A
#
# COMPACT_ATOMS: atom_id res chain seq x y z
N LEU A 1 5.78 -35.15 13.79
CA LEU A 1 6.46 -34.35 12.73
C LEU A 1 5.81 -34.56 11.36
N PHE A 2 5.43 -35.79 11.02
CA PHE A 2 4.68 -36.09 9.79
C PHE A 2 3.29 -35.42 9.75
N ASP A 3 2.61 -35.29 10.89
CA ASP A 3 1.26 -34.67 10.97
C ASP A 3 1.26 -33.17 10.62
N ILE A 4 2.37 -32.46 10.91
CA ILE A 4 2.54 -31.04 10.56
C ILE A 4 2.55 -30.83 9.04
N LEU A 5 3.14 -31.77 8.29
CA LEU A 5 3.14 -31.75 6.83
C LEU A 5 1.75 -32.00 6.24
N HIS A 6 0.85 -32.62 7.02
CA HIS A 6 -0.56 -32.81 6.68
C HIS A 6 -1.44 -31.65 7.19
N GLY A 7 -0.81 -30.61 7.75
CA GLY A 7 -1.51 -29.43 8.27
C GLY A 7 -2.12 -29.63 9.65
N ASP A 8 -1.82 -30.70 10.38
CA ASP A 8 -2.22 -30.85 11.78
C ASP A 8 -1.14 -30.28 12.70
N PHE A 9 -1.46 -29.12 13.29
CA PHE A 9 -0.60 -28.41 14.23
C PHE A 9 -0.98 -28.68 15.70
N GLY A 10 -1.90 -29.61 15.95
CA GLY A 10 -2.39 -29.96 17.28
C GLY A 10 -3.36 -28.91 17.86
N THR A 11 -3.49 -28.92 19.18
CA THR A 11 -4.40 -28.03 19.93
C THR A 11 -3.67 -26.85 20.56
N SER A 12 -4.35 -25.71 20.64
CA SER A 12 -3.80 -24.50 21.24
C SER A 12 -3.75 -24.61 22.77
N TYR A 13 -2.58 -24.29 23.35
CA TYR A 13 -2.41 -24.19 24.81
C TYR A 13 -3.06 -22.94 25.41
N GLN A 14 -3.24 -21.89 24.61
CA GLN A 14 -3.88 -20.63 25.04
C GLN A 14 -5.40 -20.62 24.78
N SER A 15 -5.86 -21.35 23.77
CA SER A 15 -7.27 -21.45 23.38
C SER A 15 -7.73 -22.89 23.55
N ILE A 16 -8.24 -23.18 24.75
CA ILE A 16 -8.69 -24.54 25.14
C ILE A 16 -9.62 -25.10 24.06
N ASN A 17 -9.33 -26.33 23.62
CA ASN A 17 -10.09 -27.09 22.62
C ASN A 17 -10.18 -26.49 21.21
N GLN A 18 -9.28 -25.58 20.82
CA GLN A 18 -9.19 -25.11 19.43
C GLN A 18 -7.98 -25.70 18.74
N SER A 19 -8.17 -26.26 17.54
CA SER A 19 -7.05 -26.71 16.70
C SER A 19 -6.26 -25.51 16.20
N VAL A 20 -4.94 -25.60 16.26
CA VAL A 20 -4.01 -24.55 15.81
C VAL A 20 -4.19 -24.32 14.30
N THR A 21 -4.42 -25.38 13.52
CA THR A 21 -4.73 -25.30 12.09
C THR A 21 -5.93 -24.40 11.80
N ARG A 22 -7.00 -24.50 12.60
CA ARG A 22 -8.19 -23.67 12.44
C ARG A 22 -7.92 -22.21 12.80
N LEU A 23 -7.16 -21.96 13.87
CA LEU A 23 -6.75 -20.62 14.25
C LEU A 23 -5.89 -19.94 13.18
N ILE A 24 -4.92 -20.68 12.63
CA ILE A 24 -4.04 -20.20 11.57
C ILE A 24 -4.86 -19.90 10.31
N SER A 25 -5.65 -20.85 9.81
CA SER A 25 -6.43 -20.68 8.58
C SER A 25 -7.39 -19.49 8.64
N GLN A 26 -8.09 -19.28 9.75
CA GLN A 26 -8.97 -18.13 9.94
C GLN A 26 -8.22 -16.80 9.90
N ARG A 27 -7.08 -16.71 10.60
CA ARG A 27 -6.27 -15.47 10.64
C ARG A 27 -5.54 -15.22 9.32
N LEU A 28 -5.06 -16.28 8.66
CA LEU A 28 -4.42 -16.17 7.36
C LEU A 28 -5.37 -15.59 6.31
N GLY A 29 -6.63 -16.04 6.27
CA GLY A 29 -7.62 -15.49 5.36
C GLY A 29 -7.81 -13.97 5.52
N VAL A 30 -7.89 -13.51 6.77
CA VAL A 30 -7.96 -12.08 7.10
C VAL A 30 -6.72 -11.32 6.65
N SER A 31 -5.53 -11.84 6.99
CA SER A 31 -4.26 -11.21 6.63
C SER A 31 -4.05 -11.12 5.12
N VAL A 32 -4.37 -12.18 4.37
CA VAL A 32 -4.28 -12.21 2.90
C VAL A 32 -5.25 -11.20 2.30
N HIS A 33 -6.49 -11.14 2.79
CA HIS A 33 -7.49 -10.18 2.31
C HIS A 33 -7.01 -8.73 2.46
N LEU A 34 -6.58 -8.36 3.68
CA LEU A 34 -6.07 -7.03 3.97
C LEU A 34 -4.79 -6.71 3.18
N GLY A 35 -3.89 -7.69 3.06
CA GLY A 35 -2.64 -7.55 2.30
C GLY A 35 -2.90 -7.27 0.82
N ILE A 36 -3.80 -8.02 0.18
CA ILE A 36 -4.17 -7.80 -1.22
C ILE A 36 -4.81 -6.42 -1.40
N GLN A 37 -5.75 -6.04 -0.53
CA GLN A 37 -6.38 -4.72 -0.59
C GLN A 37 -5.33 -3.60 -0.46
N ALA A 38 -4.41 -3.73 0.49
CA ALA A 38 -3.35 -2.74 0.70
C ALA A 38 -2.40 -2.64 -0.50
N LEU A 39 -2.03 -3.77 -1.11
CA LEU A 39 -1.23 -3.80 -2.33
C LEU A 39 -1.95 -3.12 -3.49
N VAL A 40 -3.22 -3.45 -3.73
CA VAL A 40 -4.01 -2.86 -4.82
C VAL A 40 -4.11 -1.34 -4.64
N VAL A 41 -4.47 -0.88 -3.44
CA VAL A 41 -4.61 0.55 -3.14
C VAL A 41 -3.25 1.25 -3.24
N GLY A 42 -2.22 0.71 -2.58
CA GLY A 42 -0.89 1.31 -2.52
C GLY A 42 -0.20 1.38 -3.89
N ILE A 43 -0.25 0.29 -4.66
CA ILE A 43 0.35 0.25 -6.00
C ILE A 43 -0.40 1.18 -6.95
N SER A 44 -1.73 1.09 -7.03
CA SER A 44 -2.50 1.92 -7.97
C SER A 44 -2.32 3.42 -7.72
N SER A 45 -2.46 3.85 -6.45
CA SER A 45 -2.24 5.23 -6.06
C SER A 45 -0.78 5.65 -6.21
N GLY A 46 0.18 4.78 -5.90
CA GLY A 46 1.61 5.06 -5.98
C GLY A 46 2.08 5.23 -7.42
N LEU A 47 1.59 4.38 -8.33
CA LEU A 47 1.86 4.51 -9.76
C LEU A 47 1.29 5.84 -10.30
N PHE A 48 0.06 6.17 -9.94
CA PHE A 48 -0.56 7.42 -10.36
C PHE A 48 0.22 8.64 -9.87
N VAL A 49 0.53 8.70 -8.57
CA VAL A 49 1.27 9.82 -7.99
C VAL A 49 2.71 9.87 -8.50
N GLY A 50 3.38 8.73 -8.64
CA GLY A 50 4.73 8.63 -9.22
C GLY A 50 4.77 9.16 -10.66
N ALA A 51 3.77 8.80 -11.48
CA ALA A 51 3.64 9.29 -12.85
C ALA A 51 3.45 10.80 -12.92
N VAL A 52 2.55 11.33 -12.09
CA VAL A 52 2.30 12.78 -12.00
C VAL A 52 3.57 13.50 -11.54
N SER A 53 4.25 13.01 -10.50
CA SER A 53 5.49 13.59 -9.99
C SER A 53 6.59 13.62 -11.05
N ALA A 54 6.78 12.54 -11.80
CA ALA A 54 7.78 12.45 -12.87
C ALA A 54 7.48 13.39 -14.04
N ARG A 55 6.22 13.48 -14.49
CA ARG A 55 5.79 14.41 -15.55
C ARG A 55 6.07 15.88 -15.16
N ASN A 56 5.97 16.15 -13.88
CA ASN A 56 6.11 17.46 -13.25
C ASN A 56 7.50 17.68 -12.60
N LYS A 57 8.51 16.86 -12.95
CA LYS A 57 9.87 16.92 -12.40
C LYS A 57 10.37 18.35 -12.18
N ASN A 58 10.91 18.61 -10.98
CA ASN A 58 11.50 19.88 -10.53
C ASN A 58 10.51 21.06 -10.39
N ASN A 59 9.20 20.84 -10.45
CA ASN A 59 8.21 21.88 -10.16
C ASN A 59 7.62 21.74 -8.74
N LYS A 60 6.74 22.67 -8.36
CA LYS A 60 6.07 22.66 -7.03
C LYS A 60 5.23 21.40 -6.77
N ILE A 61 4.60 20.83 -7.80
CA ILE A 61 3.80 19.60 -7.67
C ILE A 61 4.72 18.44 -7.31
N ASP A 62 5.82 18.27 -8.04
CA ASP A 62 6.82 17.23 -7.76
C ASP A 62 7.41 17.37 -6.35
N ALA A 63 7.71 18.60 -5.92
CA ALA A 63 8.20 18.86 -4.57
C ALA A 63 7.19 18.43 -3.48
N ILE A 64 5.92 18.81 -3.63
CA ILE A 64 4.86 18.47 -2.67
C ILE A 64 4.65 16.95 -2.62
N LEU A 65 4.54 16.29 -3.78
CA LEU A 65 4.32 14.84 -3.86
C LEU A 65 5.51 14.05 -3.31
N SER A 66 6.73 14.53 -3.55
CA SER A 66 7.95 13.94 -2.99
C SER A 66 8.00 14.07 -1.46
N VAL A 67 7.56 15.21 -0.90
CA VAL A 67 7.46 15.38 0.56
C VAL A 67 6.42 14.42 1.15
N ILE A 68 5.23 14.31 0.54
CA ILE A 68 4.17 13.39 0.98
C ILE A 68 4.67 11.94 0.96
N SER A 69 5.29 11.51 -0.14
CA SER A 69 5.88 10.17 -0.25
C SER A 69 6.98 9.95 0.80
N THR A 70 7.87 10.92 1.00
CA THR A 70 8.96 10.80 1.98
C THR A 70 8.41 10.65 3.40
N LEU A 71 7.39 11.44 3.78
CA LEU A 71 6.71 11.30 5.07
C LEU A 71 6.11 9.89 5.25
N GLY A 72 5.52 9.34 4.20
CA GLY A 72 4.98 7.97 4.22
C GLY A 72 6.03 6.88 4.47
N ILE A 73 7.31 7.12 4.13
CA ILE A 73 8.42 6.21 4.44
C ILE A 73 8.99 6.49 5.84
N SER A 74 9.09 7.78 6.21
CA SER A 74 9.74 8.20 7.45
C SER A 74 8.91 7.95 8.70
N VAL A 75 7.57 7.98 8.60
CA VAL A 75 6.70 7.75 9.75
C VAL A 75 6.52 6.23 9.97
N PRO A 76 6.83 5.71 11.17
CA PRO A 76 6.56 4.31 11.51
C PRO A 76 5.10 3.92 11.27
N ALA A 77 4.89 2.75 10.66
CA ALA A 77 3.55 2.28 10.26
C ALA A 77 2.56 2.20 11.43
N PHE A 78 3.01 1.86 12.64
CA PHE A 78 2.14 1.82 13.81
C PHE A 78 1.62 3.22 14.21
N ILE A 79 2.43 4.27 14.02
CA ILE A 79 2.00 5.66 14.29
C ILE A 79 0.90 6.05 13.31
N ILE A 80 1.06 5.71 12.02
CA ILE A 80 0.04 5.92 11.00
C ILE A 80 -1.26 5.21 11.39
N GLY A 81 -1.16 3.94 11.79
CA GLY A 81 -2.31 3.18 12.28
C GLY A 81 -3.00 3.83 13.48
N LEU A 82 -2.24 4.32 14.46
CA LEU A 82 -2.78 5.02 15.63
C LEU A 82 -3.48 6.32 15.26
N LEU A 83 -2.90 7.13 14.37
CA LEU A 83 -3.53 8.36 13.89
C LEU A 83 -4.83 8.06 13.13
N LEU A 84 -4.82 7.03 12.28
CA LEU A 84 -6.02 6.61 11.57
C LEU A 84 -7.14 6.19 12.54
N LEU A 85 -6.81 5.43 13.58
CA LEU A 85 -7.78 5.04 14.62
C LEU A 85 -8.30 6.26 15.40
N ASP A 86 -7.41 7.15 15.85
CA ASP A 86 -7.77 8.35 16.63
C ASP A 86 -8.73 9.26 15.85
N TYR A 87 -8.38 9.62 14.62
CA TYR A 87 -9.17 10.59 13.85
C TYR A 87 -10.43 9.96 13.25
N PHE A 88 -10.30 8.86 12.51
CA PHE A 88 -11.43 8.29 11.76
C PHE A 88 -12.31 7.37 12.60
N GLY A 89 -11.77 6.82 13.69
CA GLY A 89 -12.48 5.91 14.57
C GLY A 89 -13.03 6.59 15.83
N PHE A 90 -12.21 7.34 16.57
CA PHE A 90 -12.64 7.95 17.83
C PHE A 90 -13.22 9.36 17.66
N LYS A 91 -12.46 10.30 17.08
CA LYS A 91 -12.86 11.70 17.00
C LYS A 91 -14.02 11.95 16.05
N TRP A 92 -13.97 11.37 14.86
CA TRP A 92 -15.01 11.55 13.84
C TRP A 92 -16.03 10.42 13.80
N ALA A 93 -15.76 9.29 14.46
CA ALA A 93 -16.63 8.12 14.50
C ALA A 93 -17.16 7.68 13.13
N LEU A 94 -16.33 7.80 12.09
CA LEU A 94 -16.71 7.50 10.70
C LEU A 94 -16.63 6.01 10.39
N LEU A 95 -15.69 5.31 11.02
CA LEU A 95 -15.34 3.93 10.67
C LEU A 95 -15.37 3.03 11.91
N PRO A 96 -15.81 1.77 11.76
CA PRO A 96 -15.81 0.81 12.86
C PRO A 96 -14.38 0.48 13.28
N LEU A 97 -14.15 0.43 14.60
CA LEU A 97 -12.83 0.21 15.21
C LEU A 97 -12.46 -1.26 15.37
N SER A 98 -13.44 -2.15 15.37
CA SER A 98 -13.23 -3.57 15.66
C SER A 98 -14.23 -4.47 14.93
N GLY A 99 -13.90 -5.76 14.91
CA GLY A 99 -14.68 -6.81 14.27
C GLY A 99 -14.22 -7.13 12.85
N TRP A 100 -14.90 -8.09 12.22
CA TRP A 100 -14.61 -8.58 10.89
C TRP A 100 -15.90 -8.96 10.16
N GLY A 101 -15.94 -8.76 8.84
CA GLY A 101 -17.06 -9.19 7.97
C GLY A 101 -17.76 -8.06 7.20
N THR A 102 -17.56 -6.80 7.58
CA THR A 102 -18.05 -5.64 6.82
C THR A 102 -16.90 -4.91 6.14
N PHE A 103 -17.15 -4.31 4.97
CA PHE A 103 -16.12 -3.54 4.26
C PHE A 103 -15.58 -2.36 5.09
N GLY A 104 -16.43 -1.71 5.91
CA GLY A 104 -15.99 -0.62 6.78
C GLY A 104 -14.87 -1.01 7.76
N GLN A 105 -14.86 -2.26 8.22
CA GLN A 105 -13.83 -2.78 9.14
C GLN A 105 -12.49 -3.02 8.46
N THR A 106 -12.44 -3.10 7.12
CA THR A 106 -11.19 -3.31 6.39
C THR A 106 -10.51 -1.99 6.03
N ILE A 107 -11.25 -0.89 5.92
CA ILE A 107 -10.74 0.41 5.41
C ILE A 107 -9.53 0.90 6.21
N LEU A 108 -9.65 0.98 7.54
CA LEU A 108 -8.57 1.51 8.38
C LEU A 108 -7.29 0.66 8.31
N PRO A 109 -7.35 -0.67 8.51
CA PRO A 109 -6.19 -1.54 8.31
C PRO A 109 -5.61 -1.46 6.90
N THR A 110 -6.46 -1.44 5.86
CA THR A 110 -6.02 -1.33 4.47
C THR A 110 -5.24 -0.03 4.23
N LEU A 111 -5.73 1.11 4.71
CA LEU A 111 -5.04 2.39 4.56
C LEU A 111 -3.71 2.41 5.30
N ALA A 112 -3.68 1.91 6.54
CA ALA A 112 -2.45 1.83 7.33
C ALA A 112 -1.37 0.99 6.62
N LEU A 113 -1.76 -0.14 6.03
CA LEU A 113 -0.87 -1.03 5.29
C LEU A 113 -0.52 -0.50 3.89
N ALA A 114 -1.42 0.25 3.25
CA ALA A 114 -1.22 0.77 1.90
C ALA A 114 -0.23 1.94 1.85
N ILE A 115 -0.13 2.76 2.90
CA ILE A 115 0.72 3.98 2.89
C ILE A 115 2.21 3.66 2.65
N PRO A 116 2.84 2.69 3.33
CA PRO A 116 4.23 2.32 3.05
C PRO A 116 4.43 1.84 1.61
N VAL A 117 3.49 1.04 1.08
CA VAL A 117 3.52 0.53 -0.29
C VAL A 117 3.40 1.69 -1.28
N PHE A 118 2.42 2.57 -1.09
CA PHE A 118 2.22 3.80 -1.85
C PHE A 118 3.49 4.63 -1.92
N ALA A 119 4.13 4.85 -0.78
CA ALA A 119 5.29 5.70 -0.68
C ALA A 119 6.51 5.12 -1.43
N GLN A 120 6.75 3.81 -1.28
CA GLN A 120 7.81 3.10 -2.00
C GLN A 120 7.56 3.07 -3.51
N VAL A 121 6.35 2.70 -3.93
CA VAL A 121 5.97 2.63 -5.35
C VAL A 121 6.05 4.01 -6.01
N THR A 122 5.57 5.06 -5.35
CA THR A 122 5.65 6.44 -5.85
C THR A 122 7.10 6.83 -6.16
N ARG A 123 8.00 6.61 -5.20
CA ARG A 123 9.41 7.00 -5.32
C ARG A 123 10.13 6.18 -6.40
N PHE A 124 9.92 4.87 -6.40
CA PHE A 124 10.49 3.96 -7.40
C PHE A 124 10.00 4.32 -8.81
N PHE A 125 8.69 4.34 -9.02
CA PHE A 125 8.09 4.59 -10.32
C PHE A 125 8.44 5.98 -10.86
N ARG A 126 8.48 7.00 -9.99
CA ARG A 126 8.94 8.34 -10.37
C ARG A 126 10.37 8.30 -10.91
N SER A 127 11.28 7.58 -10.25
CA SER A 127 12.69 7.49 -10.67
C SER A 127 12.80 6.83 -12.04
N GLU A 128 12.17 5.66 -12.19
CA GLU A 128 12.17 4.90 -13.45
C GLU A 128 11.55 5.69 -14.60
N MET A 129 10.43 6.38 -14.35
CA MET A 129 9.77 7.19 -15.38
C MET A 129 10.63 8.39 -15.79
N ILE A 130 11.33 9.04 -14.85
CA ILE A 130 12.25 10.13 -15.18
C ILE A 130 13.40 9.61 -16.04
N GLU A 131 13.99 8.47 -15.69
CA GLU A 131 15.07 7.85 -16.48
C GLU A 131 14.58 7.52 -17.90
N THR A 132 13.44 6.84 -17.99
CA THR A 132 12.76 6.47 -19.23
C THR A 132 12.49 7.69 -20.11
N LEU A 133 11.96 8.79 -19.55
CA LEU A 133 11.65 10.02 -20.29
C LEU A 133 12.87 10.78 -20.82
N ASN A 134 14.08 10.44 -20.37
CA ASN A 134 15.35 11.01 -20.85
C ASN A 134 16.10 10.09 -21.83
N SER A 135 15.58 8.89 -22.10
CA SER A 135 16.17 7.93 -23.03
C SER A 135 16.14 8.39 -24.50
N ASP A 136 17.06 7.84 -25.30
CA ASP A 136 17.24 8.21 -26.71
C ASP A 136 15.99 7.95 -27.56
N TYR A 137 15.23 6.89 -27.28
CA TYR A 137 14.01 6.60 -28.05
C TYR A 137 12.88 7.61 -27.77
N ILE A 138 12.80 8.17 -26.56
CA ILE A 138 11.89 9.29 -26.25
C ILE A 138 12.37 10.57 -26.93
N GLN A 139 13.67 10.82 -26.99
CA GLN A 139 14.22 11.97 -27.72
C GLN A 139 13.92 11.87 -29.22
N LEU A 140 14.09 10.69 -29.82
CA LEU A 140 13.70 10.42 -31.20
C LEU A 140 12.20 10.61 -31.42
N ALA A 141 11.36 10.13 -30.51
CA ALA A 141 9.91 10.33 -30.57
C ALA A 141 9.54 11.82 -30.59
N ARG A 142 10.19 12.64 -29.74
CA ARG A 142 10.00 14.10 -29.74
C ARG A 142 10.50 14.75 -31.04
N ALA A 143 11.63 14.30 -31.59
CA ALA A 143 12.14 14.77 -32.88
C ALA A 143 11.18 14.45 -34.04
N LYS A 144 10.41 13.36 -33.95
CA LYS A 144 9.32 13.00 -34.87
C LYS A 144 8.03 13.82 -34.68
N GLY A 145 8.01 14.78 -33.75
CA GLY A 145 6.87 15.67 -33.51
C GLY A 145 5.88 15.20 -32.44
N LEU A 146 6.15 14.10 -31.73
CA LEU A 146 5.29 13.67 -30.62
C LEU A 146 5.37 14.67 -29.45
N THR A 147 4.21 15.11 -28.98
CA THR A 147 4.08 16.06 -27.87
C THR A 147 4.44 15.41 -26.53
N LYS A 148 4.78 16.22 -25.52
CA LYS A 148 5.07 15.74 -24.15
C LYS A 148 3.97 14.83 -23.61
N ARG A 149 2.69 15.11 -23.91
CA ARG A 149 1.55 14.30 -23.46
C ARG A 149 1.44 12.94 -24.18
N GLN A 150 1.98 12.80 -25.38
CA GLN A 150 1.95 11.54 -26.13
C GLN A 150 3.07 10.57 -25.73
N VAL A 151 4.16 11.08 -25.15
CA VAL A 151 5.34 10.29 -24.73
C VAL A 151 5.42 10.08 -23.21
N THR A 152 4.44 10.57 -22.45
CA THR A 152 4.34 10.49 -20.98
C THR A 152 3.06 9.75 -20.62
#